data_AF-A0A928NAP0-F1
#
_entry.id   AF-A0A928NAP0-F1
#
_cell.length_a   1.000
_cell.length_b   1.000
_cell.length_c   1.000
_cell.angle_alpha   90.00
_cell.angle_beta   90.00
_cell.angle_gamma   90.00
#
_symmetry.space_group_name_H-M   'P 1'
#
loop_
_entity.id
_entity.type
_entity.pdbx_description
1 polymer ?
#
loop_
_entity_poly.entity_id
_entity_poly.type
_entity_poly.pdbx_seq_one_letter_code
_entity_poly.pdbx_strand_id
1 'polypeptide(L)'
;MNFLKEYARNIVVISVLATIFEIIVPEGKNKKITVLAIGLVVMLTVMSPIEKITKFKQDITFPSFDIEESFPSYEKNIVADVFEENLANSIREKTAENLNKNISCTVKTSRNEEGEITEIESVLISPYDEETAHFIEKEFSLDFSIIKGDNDD
;
A
#
# COMPACT_ATOMS: atom_id res chain seq x y z
N MET A 1 -25.28 12.29 38.53
CA MET A 1 -26.03 11.20 37.84
C MET A 1 -26.20 11.41 36.34
N ASN A 2 -26.23 12.65 35.82
CA ASN A 2 -26.45 12.89 34.38
C ASN A 2 -25.31 12.44 33.47
N PHE A 3 -24.05 12.55 33.91
CA PHE A 3 -22.88 12.14 33.11
C PHE A 3 -22.90 10.65 32.73
N LEU A 4 -23.16 9.75 33.67
CA LEU A 4 -23.19 8.31 33.40
C LEU A 4 -24.34 7.93 32.48
N LYS A 5 -25.49 8.60 32.62
CA LYS A 5 -26.66 8.42 31.75
C LYS A 5 -26.38 8.89 30.32
N GLU A 6 -25.74 10.04 30.16
CA GLU A 6 -25.37 10.60 28.86
C GLU A 6 -24.25 9.78 28.19
N TYR A 7 -23.27 9.34 28.96
CA TYR A 7 -22.20 8.46 28.50
C TYR A 7 -22.73 7.10 28.04
N ALA A 8 -23.58 6.45 28.85
CA ALA A 8 -24.22 5.20 28.46
C ALA A 8 -25.11 5.38 27.20
N ARG A 9 -25.84 6.49 27.10
CA ARG A 9 -26.61 6.82 25.89
C ARG A 9 -25.70 6.94 24.66
N ASN A 10 -24.55 7.60 24.79
CA ASN A 10 -23.60 7.77 23.69
C ASN A 10 -22.98 6.44 23.24
N ILE A 11 -22.63 5.55 24.19
CA ILE A 11 -22.15 4.19 23.85
C ILE A 11 -23.21 3.43 23.06
N VAL A 12 -24.46 3.43 23.54
CA VAL A 12 -25.55 2.71 22.88
C VAL A 12 -25.78 3.25 21.46
N VAL A 13 -25.80 4.57 21.28
CA VAL A 13 -25.97 5.19 19.95
C VAL A 13 -24.84 4.81 19.00
N ILE A 14 -23.59 4.88 19.46
CA ILE A 14 -22.41 4.55 18.64
C ILE A 14 -22.35 3.05 18.31
N SER A 15 -22.77 2.17 19.23
CA SER A 15 -22.85 0.72 19.00
C SER A 15 -23.90 0.36 17.94
N VAL A 16 -25.08 1.00 17.98
CA VAL A 16 -26.11 0.82 16.96
C VAL A 16 -25.63 1.34 15.60
N LEU A 17 -25.00 2.51 15.57
CA LEU A 17 -24.42 3.06 14.34
C LEU A 17 -23.35 2.13 13.74
N ALA A 18 -22.44 1.62 14.56
CA ALA A 18 -21.41 0.66 14.14
C ALA A 18 -22.02 -0.58 13.47
N THR A 19 -23.12 -1.10 14.03
CA THR A 19 -23.84 -2.25 13.47
C THR A 19 -24.45 -1.92 12.11
N ILE A 20 -25.03 -0.72 11.97
CA ILE A 20 -25.58 -0.26 10.69
C ILE A 20 -24.47 -0.10 9.65
N PHE A 21 -23.34 0.51 10.04
CA PHE A 21 -22.18 0.66 9.15
C PHE A 21 -21.62 -0.70 8.71
N GLU A 22 -21.52 -1.67 9.61
CA GLU A 22 -21.06 -3.02 9.29
C GLU A 22 -21.94 -3.71 8.23
N ILE A 23 -23.26 -3.52 8.29
CA ILE A 23 -24.21 -4.05 7.30
C ILE A 23 -24.12 -3.31 5.96
N ILE A 24 -23.87 -2.00 5.97
CA ILE A 24 -23.73 -1.18 4.76
C ILE A 24 -22.42 -1.48 4.02
N VAL A 25 -21.36 -1.84 4.75
CA VAL A 25 -20.05 -2.13 4.16
C VAL A 25 -20.15 -3.37 3.25
N PRO A 26 -19.89 -3.22 1.94
CA PRO A 26 -20.02 -4.32 0.99
C PRO A 26 -18.97 -5.40 1.26
N GLU A 27 -19.31 -6.64 0.92
CA GLU A 27 -18.39 -7.76 1.05
C GLU A 27 -17.20 -7.59 0.08
N GLY A 28 -15.98 -7.76 0.59
CA GLY A 28 -14.78 -7.58 -0.20
C GLY A 28 -13.50 -7.47 0.64
N LYS A 29 -12.38 -7.22 -0.04
CA LYS A 29 -11.03 -7.13 0.56
C LYS A 29 -10.96 -6.14 1.73
N ASN A 30 -11.71 -5.04 1.64
CA ASN A 30 -11.66 -3.95 2.61
C ASN A 30 -12.61 -4.14 3.81
N LYS A 31 -13.60 -5.04 3.72
CA LYS A 31 -14.60 -5.25 4.80
C LYS A 31 -13.93 -5.59 6.14
N LYS A 32 -12.90 -6.44 6.12
CA LYS A 32 -12.16 -6.83 7.33
C LYS A 32 -11.47 -5.63 8.01
N ILE A 33 -10.85 -4.76 7.21
CA ILE A 33 -10.13 -3.58 7.70
C ILE A 33 -11.13 -2.54 8.23
N THR A 34 -12.24 -2.33 7.51
CA THR A 34 -13.29 -1.39 7.94
C THR A 34 -13.98 -1.86 9.23
N VAL A 35 -14.30 -3.14 9.37
CA VAL A 35 -14.88 -3.71 10.60
C VAL A 35 -13.91 -3.59 11.78
N LEU A 36 -12.61 -3.82 11.55
CA LEU A 36 -11.57 -3.61 12.56
C LEU A 36 -11.52 -2.15 13.02
N ALA A 37 -11.52 -1.20 12.09
CA ALA A 37 -11.49 0.23 12.39
C ALA A 37 -12.73 0.69 13.17
N ILE A 38 -13.93 0.23 12.78
CA ILE A 38 -15.18 0.51 13.49
C ILE A 38 -15.12 -0.04 14.92
N GLY A 39 -14.63 -1.27 15.10
CA GLY A 39 -14.45 -1.88 16.43
C GLY A 39 -13.50 -1.08 17.32
N LEU A 40 -12.41 -0.57 16.76
CA LEU A 40 -11.43 0.25 17.47
C LEU A 40 -12.05 1.58 17.93
N VAL A 41 -12.83 2.24 17.07
CA VAL A 41 -13.56 3.48 17.42
C VAL A 41 -14.56 3.24 18.56
N VAL A 42 -15.31 2.13 18.53
CA VAL A 42 -16.22 1.76 19.62
C VAL A 42 -15.44 1.50 20.91
N MET A 43 -14.31 0.78 20.84
CA MET A 43 -13.47 0.47 21.99
C MET A 43 -12.90 1.74 22.64
N LEU A 44 -12.37 2.68 21.85
CA LEU A 44 -11.88 3.97 22.36
C LEU A 44 -13.00 4.81 22.97
N THR A 45 -14.19 4.79 22.37
CA THR A 45 -15.38 5.48 22.91
C THR A 45 -15.78 4.91 24.26
N VAL A 46 -15.74 3.59 24.43
CA VAL A 46 -15.99 2.92 25.71
C VAL A 46 -14.85 3.17 26.71
N MET A 47 -13.60 3.33 26.26
CA MET A 47 -12.48 3.70 27.13
C MET A 47 -12.42 5.21 27.47
N SER A 48 -13.15 6.07 26.76
CA SER A 48 -13.15 7.53 26.96
C SER A 48 -13.42 8.05 28.40
N PRO A 49 -14.25 7.44 29.28
CA PRO A 49 -14.43 7.99 30.62
C PRO A 49 -13.17 7.84 31.47
N ILE A 50 -12.19 7.02 31.06
CA ILE A 50 -10.91 6.83 31.74
C ILE A 50 -10.19 8.17 31.86
N GLU A 51 -10.21 9.03 30.84
CA GLU A 51 -9.57 10.36 30.83
C GLU A 51 -10.21 11.36 31.83
N LYS A 52 -11.49 11.19 32.15
CA LYS A 52 -12.17 12.00 33.17
C LYS A 52 -11.97 11.45 34.58
N ILE A 53 -11.71 10.15 34.72
CA ILE A 53 -11.36 9.49 35.98
C ILE A 53 -9.87 9.72 36.33
N THR A 54 -8.99 9.89 35.34
CA THR A 54 -7.55 10.23 35.49
C THR A 54 -7.27 11.72 35.72
N LYS A 55 -8.24 12.50 36.22
CA LYS A 55 -7.89 13.73 36.99
C LYS A 55 -7.08 13.41 38.27
N PHE A 56 -6.90 12.13 38.60
CA PHE A 56 -5.83 11.67 39.47
C PHE A 56 -4.51 11.83 38.72
N LYS A 57 -3.75 12.87 39.07
CA LYS A 57 -2.37 13.13 38.63
C LYS A 57 -1.51 11.88 38.79
N GLN A 58 -1.47 11.04 37.77
CA GLN A 58 -0.32 10.22 37.50
C GLN A 58 0.17 10.69 36.16
N ASP A 59 1.40 11.18 36.15
CA ASP A 59 2.19 11.33 34.94
C ASP A 59 2.24 9.95 34.31
N ILE A 60 1.27 9.68 33.43
CA ILE A 60 1.36 8.56 32.50
C ILE A 60 2.45 8.99 31.53
N THR A 61 3.70 8.75 31.91
CA THR A 61 4.79 8.67 30.96
C THR A 61 4.50 7.44 30.13
N PHE A 62 3.71 7.63 29.07
CA PHE A 62 3.75 6.72 27.96
C PHE A 62 5.22 6.62 27.57
N PRO A 63 5.82 5.42 27.49
CA PRO A 63 7.08 5.32 26.78
C PRO A 63 6.84 6.01 25.45
N SER A 64 7.71 6.95 25.08
CA SER A 64 7.72 7.48 23.73
C SER A 64 7.79 6.25 22.84
N PHE A 65 6.65 5.91 22.24
CA PHE A 65 6.66 5.03 21.10
C PHE A 65 7.27 5.93 20.03
N ASP A 66 8.60 5.96 20.02
CA ASP A 66 9.30 6.28 18.80
C ASP A 66 8.70 5.29 17.81
N ILE A 67 7.81 5.80 16.97
CA ILE A 67 7.66 5.28 15.63
C ILE A 67 9.00 5.61 14.97
N GLU A 68 10.06 4.96 15.43
CA GLU A 68 11.18 4.68 14.58
C GLU A 68 10.52 3.97 13.41
N GLU A 69 10.55 4.61 12.25
CA GLU A 69 9.98 4.16 10.97
C GLU A 69 10.65 2.84 10.52
N SER A 70 10.69 1.84 11.39
CA SER A 70 10.82 0.46 11.00
C SER A 70 9.46 0.01 10.46
N PHE A 71 9.03 0.66 9.38
CA PHE A 71 8.19 -0.02 8.40
C PHE A 71 8.99 -1.24 7.99
N PRO A 72 8.56 -2.46 8.37
CA PRO A 72 9.40 -3.61 8.15
C PRO A 72 9.53 -3.76 6.64
N SER A 73 10.74 -4.03 6.17
CA SER A 73 11.19 -3.86 4.77
C SER A 73 10.30 -4.56 3.74
N TYR A 74 9.39 -5.45 4.17
CA TYR A 74 8.39 -6.13 3.34
C TYR A 74 7.41 -5.17 2.64
N GLU A 75 6.99 -4.06 3.26
CA GLU A 75 6.00 -3.15 2.65
C GLU A 75 6.63 -2.20 1.63
N LYS A 76 7.90 -1.83 1.85
CA LYS A 76 8.68 -1.00 0.91
C LYS A 76 8.94 -1.71 -0.43
N ASN A 77 8.96 -3.06 -0.42
CA ASN A 77 9.11 -3.84 -1.65
C ASN A 77 7.85 -3.83 -2.52
N ILE A 78 6.65 -3.77 -1.91
CA ILE A 78 5.39 -3.91 -2.66
C ILE A 78 5.21 -2.79 -3.70
N VAL A 79 5.59 -1.55 -3.36
CA VAL A 79 5.43 -0.42 -4.28
C VAL A 79 6.34 -0.57 -5.51
N ALA A 80 7.57 -1.01 -5.29
CA ALA A 80 8.53 -1.25 -6.37
C ALA A 80 8.16 -2.48 -7.19
N ASP A 81 7.74 -3.58 -6.56
CA ASP A 81 7.31 -4.79 -7.25
C ASP A 81 6.09 -4.48 -8.15
N VAL A 82 5.12 -3.71 -7.64
CA VAL A 82 3.95 -3.26 -8.41
C VAL A 82 4.34 -2.29 -9.53
N PHE A 83 5.30 -1.40 -9.32
CA PHE A 83 5.79 -0.51 -10.36
C PHE A 83 6.52 -1.28 -11.48
N GLU A 84 7.42 -2.19 -11.12
CA GLU A 84 8.15 -3.06 -12.05
C GLU A 84 7.20 -3.92 -12.87
N GLU A 85 6.18 -4.52 -12.24
CA GLU A 85 5.16 -5.32 -12.91
C GLU A 85 4.30 -4.48 -13.88
N ASN A 86 3.84 -3.30 -13.44
CA ASN A 86 3.03 -2.43 -14.29
C ASN A 86 3.81 -1.90 -15.50
N LEU A 87 5.08 -1.52 -15.31
CA LEU A 87 5.93 -1.08 -16.41
C LEU A 87 6.23 -2.23 -17.37
N ALA A 88 6.55 -3.42 -16.85
CA ALA A 88 6.73 -4.62 -17.67
C ALA A 88 5.47 -4.94 -18.49
N ASN A 89 4.28 -4.86 -17.89
CA ASN A 89 3.03 -5.10 -18.59
C ASN A 89 2.76 -4.04 -19.66
N SER A 90 3.00 -2.77 -19.36
CA SER A 90 2.84 -1.67 -20.33
C SER A 90 3.77 -1.83 -21.54
N ILE A 91 5.01 -2.26 -21.32
CA ILE A 91 5.97 -2.56 -22.38
C ILE A 91 5.46 -3.73 -23.22
N ARG A 92 5.04 -4.84 -22.60
CA ARG A 92 4.49 -6.01 -23.30
C ARG A 92 3.28 -5.65 -24.15
N GLU A 93 2.34 -4.89 -23.61
CA GLU A 93 1.11 -4.47 -24.29
C GLU A 93 1.43 -3.59 -25.49
N LYS A 94 2.23 -2.52 -25.30
CA LYS A 94 2.60 -1.61 -26.40
C LYS A 94 3.41 -2.32 -27.49
N THR A 95 4.31 -3.23 -27.13
CA THR A 95 5.06 -4.05 -28.09
C THR A 95 4.14 -5.01 -28.86
N ALA A 96 3.18 -5.64 -28.18
CA ALA A 96 2.19 -6.49 -28.84
C ALA A 96 1.28 -5.70 -29.78
N GLU A 97 0.84 -4.51 -29.39
CA GLU A 97 -0.03 -3.65 -30.21
C GLU A 97 0.69 -3.07 -31.45
N ASN A 98 1.93 -2.60 -31.29
CA ASN A 98 2.63 -1.85 -32.33
C ASN A 98 3.53 -2.72 -33.20
N LEU A 99 4.14 -3.77 -32.62
CA LEU A 99 5.08 -4.66 -33.32
C LEU A 99 4.50 -6.05 -33.57
N ASN A 100 3.31 -6.35 -33.02
CA ASN A 100 2.68 -7.67 -33.14
C ASN A 100 3.60 -8.81 -32.63
N LYS A 101 4.47 -8.48 -31.66
CA LYS A 101 5.44 -9.38 -31.03
C LYS A 101 5.05 -9.60 -29.58
N ASN A 102 5.08 -10.86 -29.15
CA ASN A 102 4.93 -11.20 -27.74
C ASN A 102 6.33 -11.33 -27.12
N ILE A 103 6.61 -10.51 -26.11
CA ILE A 103 7.90 -10.48 -25.43
C ILE A 103 7.72 -10.77 -23.94
N SER A 104 8.70 -11.46 -23.35
CA SER A 104 8.92 -11.42 -21.92
C SER A 104 9.69 -10.14 -21.58
N CYS A 105 9.24 -9.42 -20.56
CA CYS A 105 9.84 -8.18 -20.10
C CYS A 105 10.01 -8.24 -18.59
N THR A 106 11.18 -7.94 -18.06
CA THR A 106 11.42 -7.81 -16.61
C THR A 106 12.08 -6.47 -16.35
N VAL A 107 11.49 -5.66 -15.48
CA VAL A 107 12.02 -4.34 -15.11
C VAL A 107 12.65 -4.46 -13.73
N LYS A 108 13.81 -3.82 -13.53
CA LYS A 108 14.44 -3.68 -12.21
C LYS A 108 14.70 -2.21 -11.92
N THR A 109 14.44 -1.80 -10.67
CA THR A 109 14.56 -0.41 -10.22
C THR A 109 15.53 -0.24 -9.06
N SER A 110 16.23 0.90 -9.02
CA SER A 110 17.10 1.31 -7.92
C SER A 110 16.33 2.22 -6.96
N ARG A 111 16.75 2.23 -5.69
CA ARG A 111 16.03 2.88 -4.59
C ARG A 111 16.96 3.75 -3.74
N ASN A 112 16.45 4.87 -3.24
CA ASN A 112 17.15 5.69 -2.24
C ASN A 112 16.97 5.10 -0.82
N GLU A 113 17.64 5.70 0.18
CA GLU A 113 17.55 5.30 1.59
C GLU A 113 16.10 5.42 2.13
N GLU A 114 15.31 6.35 1.57
CA GLU A 114 13.88 6.55 1.84
C GLU A 114 12.98 5.54 1.10
N GLY A 115 13.56 4.73 0.20
CA GLY A 115 12.94 3.65 -0.60
C GLY A 115 11.97 4.12 -1.67
N GLU A 116 12.10 5.37 -2.08
CA GLU A 116 11.55 5.86 -3.32
C GLU A 116 12.34 5.30 -4.50
N ILE A 117 11.65 5.05 -5.61
CA ILE A 117 12.26 4.61 -6.86
C ILE A 117 12.98 5.81 -7.46
N THR A 118 14.31 5.71 -7.57
CA THR A 118 15.14 6.79 -8.12
C THR A 118 15.43 6.60 -9.59
N GLU A 119 15.57 5.35 -10.04
CA GLU A 119 16.03 5.03 -11.39
C GLU A 119 15.56 3.63 -11.81
N ILE A 120 15.39 3.41 -13.11
CA ILE A 120 15.20 2.09 -13.70
C ILE A 120 16.59 1.55 -14.05
N GLU A 121 17.07 0.55 -13.33
CA GLU A 121 18.40 -0.03 -13.52
C GLU A 121 18.50 -0.78 -14.85
N SER A 122 17.48 -1.59 -15.15
CA SER A 122 17.48 -2.38 -16.37
C SER A 122 16.10 -2.84 -16.77
N VAL A 123 15.94 -3.01 -18.08
CA VAL A 123 14.79 -3.69 -18.67
C VAL A 123 15.32 -4.88 -19.46
N LEU A 124 14.99 -6.07 -18.99
CA LEU A 124 15.34 -7.33 -19.63
C LEU A 124 14.22 -7.75 -20.58
N ILE A 125 14.55 -7.93 -21.85
CA ILE A 125 13.60 -8.40 -22.86
C ILE A 125 14.03 -9.73 -23.48
N SER A 126 13.07 -10.63 -23.70
CA SER A 126 13.27 -11.86 -24.47
C SER A 126 12.02 -12.21 -25.33
N PRO A 127 12.16 -12.54 -26.62
CA PRO A 127 13.40 -12.54 -27.39
C PRO A 127 13.93 -11.11 -27.62
N TYR A 128 15.23 -10.93 -27.50
CA TYR A 128 15.86 -9.64 -27.79
C TYR A 128 15.88 -9.40 -29.30
N ASP A 129 15.42 -8.23 -29.68
CA ASP A 129 15.33 -7.78 -31.07
C ASP A 129 15.59 -6.26 -31.12
N GLU A 130 16.43 -5.84 -32.06
CA GLU A 130 16.95 -4.46 -32.12
C GLU A 130 15.84 -3.45 -32.44
N GLU A 131 14.85 -3.85 -33.25
CA GLU A 131 13.63 -3.06 -33.54
C GLU A 131 12.76 -2.89 -32.28
N THR A 132 12.65 -3.93 -31.47
CA THR A 132 11.90 -3.90 -30.20
C THR A 132 12.60 -3.03 -29.15
N ALA A 133 13.93 -3.14 -29.02
CA ALA A 133 14.72 -2.30 -28.12
C ALA A 133 14.60 -0.81 -28.48
N HIS A 134 14.73 -0.47 -29.77
CA HIS A 134 14.63 0.92 -30.22
C HIS A 134 13.22 1.52 -30.05
N PHE A 135 12.17 0.71 -30.24
CA PHE A 135 10.79 1.13 -29.95
C PHE A 135 10.61 1.46 -28.47
N ILE A 136 11.13 0.63 -27.57
CA ILE A 136 11.00 0.81 -26.13
C ILE A 136 11.75 2.07 -25.65
N GLU A 137 12.99 2.29 -26.10
CA GLU A 137 13.76 3.51 -25.75
C GLU A 137 13.02 4.79 -26.17
N LYS A 138 12.45 4.78 -27.38
CA LYS A 138 11.76 5.94 -27.95
C LYS A 138 10.41 6.22 -27.27
N GLU A 139 9.61 5.19 -27.07
CA GLU A 139 8.24 5.31 -26.54
C GLU A 139 8.25 5.72 -25.06
N PHE A 140 9.23 5.26 -24.29
CA PHE A 140 9.29 5.49 -22.86
C PHE A 140 10.21 6.64 -22.45
N SER A 141 11.06 7.16 -23.35
CA SER A 141 11.87 8.38 -23.12
C SER A 141 12.65 8.39 -21.80
N LEU A 142 13.15 7.22 -21.37
CA LEU A 142 13.88 7.04 -20.12
C LEU A 142 15.30 6.56 -20.46
N ASP A 143 16.32 7.15 -19.83
CA ASP A 143 17.70 6.67 -19.87
C ASP A 143 17.78 5.39 -19.02
N PHE A 144 17.58 4.22 -19.64
CA PHE A 144 17.82 2.93 -18.99
C PHE A 144 18.56 1.98 -19.93
N SER A 145 19.35 1.08 -19.35
CA SER A 145 20.05 0.06 -20.14
C SER A 145 19.11 -1.12 -20.44
N ILE A 146 18.81 -1.36 -21.73
CA ILE A 146 18.12 -2.58 -22.16
C ILE A 146 19.11 -3.74 -22.17
N ILE A 147 18.81 -4.78 -21.40
CA ILE A 147 19.66 -5.97 -21.29
C ILE A 147 18.96 -7.12 -22.00
N LYS A 148 19.71 -7.93 -22.73
CA LYS A 148 19.20 -9.18 -23.30
C LYS A 148 18.79 -10.13 -22.16
N GLY A 149 17.53 -10.51 -22.09
CA GLY A 149 17.09 -11.60 -21.21
C GLY A 149 17.65 -12.92 -21.72
N ASP A 150 18.32 -13.69 -20.86
CA ASP A 150 18.80 -15.01 -21.23
C ASP A 150 17.60 -15.94 -21.40
N ASN A 151 17.60 -16.72 -22.48
CA ASN A 151 16.65 -17.81 -22.64
C ASN A 151 17.19 -18.96 -21.79
N ASP A 152 16.77 -19.05 -20.54
CA ASP A 152 16.87 -20.33 -19.83
C ASP A 152 15.83 -21.28 -20.46
N ASP A 153 16.36 -22.31 -21.12
CA ASP A 153 15.67 -23.52 -21.57
C ASP A 153 14.98 -24.27 -20.42
#